data_AF-A0A7R9KIV7-F1
#
_entry.id   AF-A0A7R9KIV7-F1
#
_cell.length_a   1.000
_cell.length_b   1.000
_cell.length_c   1.000
_cell.angle_alpha   90.00
_cell.angle_beta   90.00
_cell.angle_gamma   90.00
#
_symmetry.space_group_name_H-M   'P 1'
#
loop_
_entity.id
_entity.type
_entity.pdbx_description
1 polymer ?
#
loop_
_entity_poly.entity_id
_entity_poly.type
_entity_poly.pdbx_seq_one_letter_code
_entity_poly.pdbx_strand_id
1 'polypeptide(L)' 'MSSSLFEHIRQLHSDELYTNLVQLMNLLSPQMDSICELFSATNEYKALVFFGDALYRTKDYRKAE' A
#
# COMPACT_ATOMS: atom_id res chain seq x y z
N MET A 1 -10.18 18.98 0.26
CA MET A 1 -10.53 17.65 -0.26
C MET A 1 -9.49 16.68 0.25
N SER A 2 -9.77 15.96 1.34
CA SER A 2 -8.86 14.93 1.83
C SER A 2 -9.09 13.66 1.03
N SER A 3 -8.32 13.45 -0.03
CA SER A 3 -8.25 12.14 -0.70
C SER A 3 -7.88 11.09 0.37
N SER A 4 -8.69 10.03 0.51
CA SER A 4 -8.42 9.00 1.51
C SER A 4 -7.05 8.36 1.23
N LEU A 5 -6.37 7.88 2.27
CA LEU A 5 -5.08 7.20 2.14
C LEU A 5 -5.12 6.07 1.09
N PHE A 6 -6.26 5.37 1.01
CA PHE A 6 -6.52 4.38 -0.03
C PHE A 6 -6.39 4.91 -1.44
N GLU A 7 -7.04 6.05 -1.74
CA GLU A 7 -6.98 6.66 -3.08
C GLU A 7 -5.55 7.06 -3.42
N HIS A 8 -4.76 7.48 -2.43
CA HIS A 8 -3.34 7.80 -2.64
C HIS A 8 -2.51 6.55 -2.98
N ILE A 9 -2.73 5.45 -2.25
CA ILE A 9 -2.09 4.15 -2.52
C ILE A 9 -2.47 3.66 -3.93
N ARG A 10 -3.75 3.74 -4.28
CA ARG A 10 -4.27 3.36 -5.60
C ARG A 10 -3.66 4.21 -6.71
N GLN A 11 -3.52 5.52 -6.49
CA GLN A 11 -2.92 6.43 -7.47
C GLN A 11 -1.45 6.08 -7.71
N LEU A 12 -0.66 5.88 -6.65
CA LEU A 12 0.75 5.47 -6.78
C LEU A 12 0.90 4.15 -7.52
N HIS A 13 0.00 3.19 -7.28
CA HIS A 13 -0.02 1.92 -8.01
C HIS A 13 -0.38 2.12 -9.50
N SER A 14 -1.40 2.94 -9.78
CA SER A 14 -1.85 3.25 -11.15
C SER A 14 -0.80 4.01 -11.96
N ASP A 15 0.00 4.84 -11.31
CA ASP A 15 1.08 5.62 -11.93
C ASP A 15 2.40 4.81 -11.99
N GLU A 16 2.37 3.52 -11.64
CA GLU A 16 3.53 2.60 -11.60
C GLU A 16 4.69 3.09 -10.70
N LEU A 17 4.39 3.95 -9.72
CA LEU A 17 5.35 4.49 -8.76
C LEU A 17 5.61 3.50 -7.62
N TYR A 18 6.00 2.27 -7.97
CA TYR A 18 6.11 1.14 -7.05
C TYR A 18 7.11 1.39 -5.91
N THR A 19 8.25 2.03 -6.18
CA THR A 19 9.23 2.37 -5.14
C THR A 19 8.64 3.30 -4.09
N ASN A 20 7.88 4.32 -4.52
CA ASN A 20 7.25 5.29 -3.63
C ASN A 20 6.13 4.63 -2.81
N LEU A 21 5.35 3.75 -3.47
CA LEU A 21 4.33 2.96 -2.80
C LEU A 21 4.94 2.05 -1.72
N VAL A 22 6.04 1.36 -2.03
CA VAL A 22 6.74 0.51 -1.05
C VAL A 22 7.25 1.32 0.13
N GLN A 23 7.83 2.50 -0.11
CA GLN A 23 8.29 3.39 0.96
C GLN A 23 7.14 3.87 1.84
N LEU A 24 6.02 4.29 1.24
CA LEU A 24 4.82 4.70 1.96
C LEU A 24 4.29 3.55 2.83
N MET A 25 4.11 2.37 2.26
CA MET A 25 3.59 1.20 2.99
C MET A 25 4.54 0.75 4.11
N ASN A 26 5.86 0.81 3.91
CA ASN A 26 6.83 0.51 4.98
C ASN A 26 6.77 1.52 6.13
N LEU A 27 6.49 2.79 5.84
CA LEU A 27 6.33 3.83 6.86
C LEU A 27 5.03 3.65 7.66
N LEU A 28 3.99 3.16 6.99
CA LEU A 28 2.68 2.93 7.60
C LEU A 28 2.57 1.56 8.28
N SER A 29 3.40 0.58 7.91
CA SER A 29 3.39 -0.79 8.45
C SER A 29 3.43 -0.85 9.99
N PRO A 30 4.28 -0.07 10.71
CA PRO A 30 4.29 -0.05 12.18
C PRO A 30 2.99 0.49 12.80
N GLN A 31 2.19 1.20 12.01
CA GLN A 31 0.94 1.84 12.42
C GLN A 31 -0.27 1.17 11.74
N MET A 32 -0.06 0.06 11.00
CA MET A 32 -1.11 -0.54 10.19
C MET A 32 -2.30 -0.93 11.05
N ASP A 33 -2.11 -1.51 12.23
CA ASP A 33 -3.23 -1.87 13.11
C ASP A 33 -4.13 -0.66 13.43
N SER A 34 -3.55 0.52 13.63
CA SER A 34 -4.29 1.78 13.86
C SER A 34 -4.85 2.40 12.58
N ILE A 35 -4.20 2.19 11.44
CA ILE A 35 -4.64 2.70 10.14
C ILE A 35 -5.71 1.79 9.54
N CYS A 36 -5.73 0.49 9.86
CA CYS A 36 -6.77 -0.45 9.46
C CYS A 36 -8.12 -0.07 10.07
N GLU A 37 -8.15 0.59 11.24
CA GLU A 37 -9.37 1.21 11.77
C GLU A 37 -9.89 2.36 10.88
N LEU A 38 -9.01 3.00 10.10
CA LEU A 38 -9.36 4.04 9.12
C LEU A 38 -9.74 3.46 7.75
N PHE A 39 -9.42 2.19 7.48
CA PHE A 39 -9.81 1.48 6.27
C PHE A 39 -11.10 0.69 6.49
N SER A 40 -11.88 0.52 5.42
CA SER A 40 -12.77 -0.65 5.36
C SER A 40 -11.92 -1.88 5.11
N ALA A 41 -12.30 -3.04 5.65
CA ALA A 41 -11.60 -4.31 5.43
C ALA A 41 -11.34 -4.61 3.93
N THR A 42 -12.27 -4.20 3.05
CA THR A 42 -12.12 -4.31 1.60
C THR A 42 -10.97 -3.45 1.05
N ASN A 43 -10.80 -2.23 1.55
CA ASN A 43 -9.76 -1.32 1.08
C ASN A 43 -8.40 -1.69 1.68
N GLU A 44 -8.36 -2.18 2.90
CA GLU A 44 -7.17 -2.75 3.52
C GLU A 44 -6.64 -3.92 2.67
N TYR A 45 -7.49 -4.89 2.34
CA TYR A 45 -7.12 -6.00 1.47
C TYR A 45 -6.56 -5.53 0.13
N LYS A 46 -7.23 -4.57 -0.53
CA LYS A 46 -6.76 -4.02 -1.81
C LYS A 46 -5.41 -3.30 -1.67
N ALA A 47 -5.20 -2.55 -0.58
CA ALA A 47 -3.93 -1.88 -0.31
C ALA A 47 -2.79 -2.89 -0.13
N LEU A 48 -3.03 -4.00 0.56
CA LEU A 48 -2.06 -5.09 0.71
C LEU A 48 -1.75 -5.77 -0.63
N VAL A 49 -2.75 -5.98 -1.48
CA VAL A 49 -2.54 -6.52 -2.85
C VAL A 49 -1.66 -5.57 -3.68
N PHE A 50 -1.94 -4.27 -3.66
CA PHE A 50 -1.11 -3.29 -4.37
C PHE A 50 0.31 -3.23 -3.82
N PHE A 51 0.48 -3.39 -2.51
CA PHE A 51 1.79 -3.45 -1.88
C PHE A 51 2.57 -4.71 -2.28
N GLY A 52 1.92 -5.88 -2.29
CA GLY A 52 2.54 -7.13 -2.75
C GLY A 52 3.00 -7.06 -4.21
N ASP A 53 2.17 -6.52 -5.11
CA ASP A 53 2.58 -6.28 -6.51
C ASP A 53 3.75 -5.30 -6.58
N ALA A 54 3.73 -4.20 -5.81
CA ALA A 54 4.83 -3.25 -5.79
C ALA A 54 6.15 -3.86 -5.27
N LEU A 55 6.09 -4.73 -4.25
CA LEU A 55 7.25 -5.50 -3.77
C LEU A 55 7.78 -6.45 -4.85
N TYR A 56 6.89 -7.14 -5.57
CA TYR A 56 7.27 -8.00 -6.69
C TYR A 56 7.94 -7.20 -7.81
N ARG A 57 7.38 -6.05 -8.20
CA ARG A 57 7.92 -5.15 -9.24
C ARG A 57 9.27 -4.56 -8.85
N THR A 58 9.49 -4.30 -7.56
CA THR A 58 10.76 -3.82 -7.01
C THR A 58 11.76 -4.94 -6.67
N LYS A 59 11.40 -6.21 -6.95
CA LYS A 59 12.21 -7.43 -6.75
C LYS A 59 12.48 -7.78 -5.28
N ASP A 60 11.69 -7.27 -4.34
CA ASP A 60 11.72 -7.68 -2.93
C ASP A 60 10.81 -8.91 -2.72
N TYR A 61 11.13 -10.00 -3.42
CA TYR A 61 10.25 -11.17 -3.54
C TYR A 61 9.91 -11.82 -2.20
N ARG A 62 10.85 -11.80 -1.25
CA ARG A 62 10.65 -12.39 0.07
C ARG A 62 9.57 -11.69 0.88
N LYS A 63 9.37 -10.39 0.67
CA LYS A 63 8.27 -9.65 1.31
C LYS A 63 6.97 -9.74 0.53
N ALA A 64 7.02 -10.16 -0.73
CA ALA A 64 5.86 -10.29 -1.59
C ALA A 64 5.10 -11.63 -1.41
N GLU A 65 5.75 -12.63 -0.79
CA GLU A 65 5.19 -13.93 -0.40
C GLU A 65 4.47 -13.84 0.97
#